data_AF-I8IBB6-F1
#
_entry.id   AF-I8IBB6-F1
#
_cell.length_a   1.000
_cell.length_b   1.000
_cell.length_c   1.000
_cell.angle_alpha   90.00
_cell.angle_beta   90.00
_cell.angle_gamma   90.00
#
_symmetry.space_group_name_H-M   'P 1'
#
loop_
_entity.id
_entity.type
_entity.pdbx_description
1 polymer ?
#
loop_
_entity_poly.entity_id
_entity_poly.type
_entity_poly.pdbx_seq_one_letter_code
_entity_poly.pdbx_strand_id
1 'polypeptide(L)'
;MRLQIPFLSLLSLLLFASFSHAFVGPSCMKMKDTLGTKPDIIFKKFQSEICDKGCKPVVAHYERFARKNVIKPLITKHTKIVQNLAEDVFKVVKGECAKNLGKGHLCQDPETLTKFGNCLKGNLMPTVMGKVGDLMPLVEEPMCAKELAYFEKGDLWEKVIPSYIDKYAAVCQKL
;
A
#
# COMPACT_ATOMS: atom_id res chain seq x y z
N MET A 1 -35.70 0.13 47.38
CA MET A 1 -34.49 -0.72 47.26
C MET A 1 -33.37 0.14 46.68
N ARG A 2 -32.38 0.55 47.48
CA ARG A 2 -31.26 1.40 47.01
C ARG A 2 -30.17 0.50 46.44
N LEU A 3 -29.93 0.59 45.13
CA LEU A 3 -28.90 -0.19 44.43
C LEU A 3 -27.52 0.41 44.79
N GLN A 4 -26.89 -0.07 45.86
CA GLN A 4 -25.52 0.28 46.20
C GLN A 4 -24.57 -0.53 45.30
N ILE A 5 -24.23 0.03 44.14
CA ILE A 5 -23.19 -0.56 43.28
C ILE A 5 -21.84 -0.26 43.95
N PRO A 6 -21.02 -1.27 44.29
CA PRO A 6 -19.73 -1.04 44.94
C PRO A 6 -18.84 -0.18 44.04
N PHE A 7 -18.17 0.82 44.62
CA PHE A 7 -17.24 1.70 43.89
C PHE A 7 -16.17 0.91 43.12
N LEU A 8 -15.75 -0.24 43.67
CA LEU A 8 -14.84 -1.21 43.05
C LEU A 8 -15.42 -1.87 41.78
N SER A 9 -16.74 -2.10 41.72
CA SER A 9 -17.43 -2.64 40.54
C SER A 9 -17.52 -1.61 39.42
N LEU A 10 -17.72 -0.33 39.76
CA LEU A 10 -17.66 0.78 38.78
C LEU A 10 -16.25 0.95 38.21
N LEU A 11 -15.22 0.87 39.07
CA LEU A 11 -13.81 0.97 38.67
C LEU A 11 -13.40 -0.18 37.73
N SER A 12 -13.93 -1.38 37.98
CA SER A 12 -13.69 -2.55 37.14
C SER A 12 -14.29 -2.38 35.74
N LEU A 13 -15.53 -1.88 35.64
CA LEU A 13 -16.18 -1.57 34.35
C LEU A 13 -15.44 -0.48 33.54
N LEU A 14 -14.87 0.53 34.20
CA LEU A 14 -14.08 1.59 33.55
C LEU A 14 -12.72 1.08 33.04
N LEU A 15 -12.10 0.13 33.73
CA LEU A 15 -10.86 -0.51 33.28
C LEU A 15 -11.06 -1.40 32.04
N PHE A 16 -12.22 -2.06 31.90
CA PHE A 16 -12.55 -2.83 30.68
C PHE A 16 -12.99 -1.95 29.50
N ALA A 17 -13.55 -0.77 29.74
CA ALA A 17 -13.94 0.17 28.69
C ALA A 17 -12.73 0.82 27.96
N SER A 18 -11.52 0.66 28.50
CA SER A 18 -10.32 1.35 28.02
C SER A 18 -9.56 0.59 26.93
N PHE A 19 -9.91 -0.67 26.64
CA PHE A 19 -9.26 -1.48 25.62
C PHE A 19 -10.12 -1.59 24.35
N SER A 20 -10.50 -0.43 23.79
CA SER A 20 -10.95 -0.36 22.40
C SER A 20 -9.73 -0.48 21.49
N HIS A 21 -9.08 -1.65 21.47
CA HIS A 21 -8.13 -1.94 20.40
C HIS A 21 -8.94 -2.05 19.11
N ALA A 22 -8.57 -1.27 18.10
CA ALA A 22 -9.10 -1.43 16.75
C ALA A 22 -8.91 -2.91 16.36
N PHE A 23 -10.01 -3.66 16.26
CA PHE A 23 -9.96 -5.06 15.87
C PHE A 23 -9.64 -5.14 14.39
N VAL A 24 -8.45 -5.65 14.07
CA VAL A 24 -8.03 -5.92 12.70
C VAL A 24 -8.42 -7.36 12.38
N GLY A 25 -9.17 -7.54 11.30
CA GLY A 25 -9.54 -8.86 10.82
C GLY A 25 -8.30 -9.75 10.62
N PRO A 26 -8.30 -11.01 11.10
CA PRO A 26 -7.16 -11.91 10.95
C PRO A 26 -6.68 -12.07 9.51
N SER A 27 -7.56 -11.93 8.51
CA SER A 27 -7.17 -11.98 7.09
C SER A 27 -6.25 -10.82 6.68
N CYS A 28 -6.41 -9.62 7.26
CA CYS A 28 -5.51 -8.49 6.98
C CYS A 28 -4.12 -8.72 7.59
N MET A 29 -4.04 -9.43 8.71
CA MET A 29 -2.76 -9.79 9.33
C MET A 29 -1.97 -10.80 8.48
N LYS A 30 -2.66 -11.71 7.78
CA LYS A 30 -2.06 -12.69 6.85
C LYS A 30 -1.63 -12.11 5.51
N MET A 31 -2.05 -10.88 5.19
CA MET A 31 -1.81 -10.27 3.89
C MET A 31 -0.32 -10.03 3.63
N LYS A 32 0.46 -9.70 4.69
CA LYS A 32 1.92 -9.59 4.60
C LYS A 32 2.58 -10.88 4.12
N ASP A 33 2.16 -12.01 4.68
CA ASP A 33 2.74 -13.32 4.35
C ASP A 33 2.32 -13.77 2.95
N THR A 34 1.08 -13.45 2.57
CA THR A 34 0.51 -13.75 1.25
C THR A 34 1.17 -12.97 0.12
N LEU A 35 1.65 -11.75 0.39
CA LEU A 35 2.43 -10.97 -0.57
C LEU A 35 3.69 -11.74 -1.00
N GLY A 36 4.34 -12.45 -0.09
CA GLY A 36 5.51 -13.28 -0.37
C GLY A 36 6.50 -12.62 -1.34
N THR A 37 6.81 -13.31 -2.43
CA THR A 37 7.67 -12.83 -3.53
C THR A 37 6.89 -12.22 -4.70
N LYS A 38 5.56 -12.11 -4.63
CA LYS A 38 4.74 -11.59 -5.74
C LYS A 38 5.16 -10.18 -6.19
N PRO A 39 5.53 -9.25 -5.29
CA PRO A 39 6.11 -7.96 -5.71
C PRO A 39 7.37 -8.09 -6.57
N ASP A 40 8.17 -9.16 -6.44
CA ASP A 40 9.36 -9.38 -7.28
C ASP A 40 9.00 -9.55 -8.75
N ILE A 41 7.86 -10.18 -9.04
CA ILE A 41 7.36 -10.35 -10.41
C ILE A 41 7.09 -8.98 -11.03
N ILE A 42 6.51 -8.07 -10.25
CA ILE A 42 6.21 -6.70 -10.69
C ILE A 42 7.50 -5.93 -10.99
N PHE A 43 8.51 -6.02 -10.12
CA PHE A 43 9.80 -5.36 -10.37
C PHE A 43 10.57 -5.96 -11.56
N LYS A 44 10.50 -7.28 -11.76
CA LYS A 44 11.06 -7.93 -12.95
C LYS A 44 10.38 -7.43 -14.23
N LYS A 45 9.05 -7.35 -14.25
CA LYS A 45 8.32 -6.78 -15.39
C LYS A 45 8.62 -5.29 -15.57
N PHE A 46 8.76 -4.53 -14.49
CA PHE A 46 9.17 -3.13 -14.58
C PHE A 46 10.55 -3.00 -15.22
N GLN A 47 11.52 -3.82 -14.81
CA GLN A 47 12.84 -3.84 -15.46
C GLN A 47 12.70 -4.11 -16.97
N SER A 48 12.03 -5.20 -17.37
CA SER A 48 11.96 -5.61 -18.78
C SER A 48 11.13 -4.68 -19.67
N GLU A 49 10.03 -4.14 -19.15
CA GLU A 49 9.09 -3.33 -19.95
C GLU A 49 9.39 -1.83 -19.90
N ILE A 50 10.07 -1.35 -18.85
CA ILE A 50 10.36 0.07 -18.65
C ILE A 50 11.85 0.33 -18.84
N CYS A 51 12.68 -0.26 -17.99
CA CYS A 51 14.11 0.06 -17.97
C CYS A 51 14.83 -0.42 -19.23
N ASP A 52 14.63 -1.68 -19.61
CA ASP A 52 15.30 -2.29 -20.77
C ASP A 52 14.83 -1.68 -22.10
N LYS A 53 13.65 -1.03 -22.10
CA LYS A 53 13.11 -0.26 -23.24
C LYS A 53 13.55 1.21 -23.24
N GLY A 54 14.48 1.60 -22.37
CA GLY A 54 15.09 2.92 -22.35
C GLY A 54 14.25 4.01 -21.67
N CYS A 55 13.17 3.67 -20.98
CA CYS A 55 12.46 4.63 -20.15
C CYS A 55 13.36 5.12 -19.00
N LYS A 56 13.20 6.39 -18.62
CA LYS A 56 13.93 7.01 -17.50
C LYS A 56 12.96 7.54 -16.43
N PRO A 57 12.24 6.65 -15.72
CA PRO A 57 11.24 7.03 -14.73
C PRO A 57 11.85 7.81 -13.57
N VAL A 58 11.71 9.14 -13.62
CA VAL A 58 11.90 10.01 -12.46
C VAL A 58 10.70 9.82 -11.52
N VAL A 59 10.95 9.67 -10.22
CA VAL A 59 9.92 9.32 -9.23
C VAL A 59 8.74 10.29 -9.26
N ALA A 60 9.00 11.60 -9.43
CA ALA A 60 7.94 12.61 -9.52
C ALA A 60 7.05 12.44 -10.77
N HIS A 61 7.61 12.02 -11.90
CA HIS A 61 6.83 11.77 -13.14
C HIS A 61 5.98 10.51 -13.00
N TYR A 62 6.56 9.45 -12.43
CA TYR A 62 5.83 8.22 -12.14
C TYR A 62 4.69 8.45 -11.15
N GLU A 63 4.92 9.21 -10.07
CA GLU A 63 3.88 9.60 -9.12
C GLU A 63 2.73 10.34 -9.82
N ARG A 64 3.03 11.32 -10.67
CA ARG A 64 2.01 12.06 -11.43
C ARG A 64 1.19 11.13 -12.33
N PHE A 65 1.86 10.20 -13.02
CA PHE A 65 1.19 9.19 -13.82
C PHE A 65 0.28 8.29 -12.97
N ALA A 66 0.78 7.77 -11.86
CA ALA A 66 0.03 6.88 -10.96
C ALA A 66 -1.21 7.57 -10.39
N ARG A 67 -1.07 8.83 -9.94
CA ARG A 67 -2.20 9.64 -9.45
C ARG A 67 -3.31 9.76 -10.50
N LYS A 68 -2.95 10.11 -11.73
CA LYS A 68 -3.91 10.36 -12.81
C LYS A 68 -4.57 9.07 -13.31
N ASN A 69 -3.79 8.01 -13.51
CA ASN A 69 -4.23 6.83 -14.28
C ASN A 69 -4.54 5.61 -13.41
N VAL A 70 -4.02 5.54 -12.18
CA VAL A 70 -4.22 4.40 -11.27
C VAL A 70 -5.12 4.82 -10.12
N ILE A 71 -4.73 5.85 -9.35
CA ILE A 71 -5.41 6.22 -8.10
C ILE A 71 -6.76 6.89 -8.36
N LYS A 72 -6.81 7.91 -9.23
CA LYS A 72 -8.05 8.65 -9.50
C LYS A 72 -9.22 7.77 -9.97
N PRO A 73 -9.04 6.79 -10.89
CA PRO A 73 -10.11 5.87 -11.25
C PRO A 73 -10.60 4.96 -10.12
N LEU A 74 -9.71 4.60 -9.18
CA LEU A 74 -10.02 3.70 -8.05
C LEU A 74 -10.80 4.39 -6.92
N ILE A 75 -10.77 5.71 -6.86
CA ILE A 75 -11.39 6.52 -5.79
C ILE A 75 -12.94 6.52 -5.83
N THR A 76 -13.59 5.81 -6.75
CA THR A 76 -15.04 5.89 -7.00
C THR A 76 -15.98 5.40 -5.88
N LYS A 77 -15.49 4.83 -4.76
CA LYS A 77 -16.35 4.30 -3.68
C LYS A 77 -15.94 4.58 -2.20
N HIS A 78 -14.67 4.88 -1.89
CA HIS A 78 -14.20 5.16 -0.52
C HIS A 78 -13.16 6.30 -0.50
N THR A 79 -13.60 7.49 -0.91
CA THR A 79 -12.79 8.50 -1.58
C THR A 79 -11.62 9.06 -0.75
N LYS A 80 -11.88 9.51 0.48
CA LYS A 80 -10.87 10.27 1.24
C LYS A 80 -9.85 9.39 1.94
N ILE A 81 -10.28 8.25 2.49
CA ILE A 81 -9.40 7.34 3.24
C ILE A 81 -8.38 6.68 2.30
N VAL A 82 -8.83 6.17 1.15
CA VAL A 82 -7.93 5.57 0.15
C VAL A 82 -6.99 6.62 -0.45
N GLN A 83 -7.49 7.85 -0.67
CA GLN A 83 -6.64 8.95 -1.12
C GLN A 83 -5.55 9.28 -0.11
N ASN A 84 -5.90 9.44 1.18
CA ASN A 84 -4.94 9.71 2.24
C ASN A 84 -3.89 8.60 2.36
N LEU A 85 -4.32 7.34 2.28
CA LEU A 85 -3.40 6.21 2.29
C LEU A 85 -2.43 6.26 1.10
N ALA A 86 -2.93 6.60 -0.10
CA ALA A 86 -2.07 6.79 -1.27
C ALA A 86 -1.07 7.96 -1.07
N GLU A 87 -1.49 9.07 -0.46
CA GLU A 87 -0.57 10.18 -0.10
C GLU A 87 0.52 9.73 0.87
N ASP A 88 0.17 8.96 1.90
CA ASP A 88 1.12 8.43 2.89
C ASP A 88 2.14 7.51 2.21
N VAL A 89 1.69 6.64 1.29
CA VAL A 89 2.59 5.80 0.49
C VAL A 89 3.50 6.63 -0.39
N PHE A 90 3.00 7.67 -1.08
CA PHE A 90 3.84 8.56 -1.89
C PHE A 90 4.86 9.33 -1.04
N LYS A 91 4.49 9.71 0.19
CA LYS A 91 5.41 10.37 1.13
C LYS A 91 6.56 9.44 1.51
N VAL A 92 6.27 8.18 1.82
CA VAL A 92 7.29 7.15 2.10
C VAL A 92 8.17 6.90 0.87
N VAL A 93 7.57 6.74 -0.30
CA VAL A 93 8.31 6.55 -1.55
C VAL A 93 9.33 7.68 -1.76
N LYS A 94 8.92 8.94 -1.59
CA LYS A 94 9.80 10.10 -1.79
C LYS A 94 10.82 10.29 -0.67
N GLY A 95 10.36 10.21 0.58
CA GLY A 95 11.14 10.54 1.77
C GLY A 95 12.15 9.47 2.16
N GLU A 96 11.82 8.19 1.90
CA GLU A 96 12.64 7.05 2.30
C GLU A 96 13.23 6.33 1.08
N CYS A 97 12.39 5.88 0.16
CA CYS A 97 12.84 4.98 -0.91
C CYS A 97 13.55 5.66 -2.07
N ALA A 98 13.24 6.94 -2.31
CA ALA A 98 13.81 7.73 -3.38
C ALA A 98 14.77 8.82 -2.89
N LYS A 99 15.00 8.93 -1.58
CA LYS A 99 15.76 10.03 -0.97
C LYS A 99 17.11 10.28 -1.63
N ASN A 100 17.82 9.19 -1.94
CA ASN A 100 19.18 9.23 -2.47
C ASN A 100 19.25 9.25 -4.00
N LEU A 101 18.11 9.24 -4.70
CA LEU A 101 18.08 9.30 -6.17
C LEU A 101 18.47 10.69 -6.71
N GLY A 102 18.31 11.76 -5.92
CA GLY A 102 18.56 13.12 -6.37
C GLY A 102 17.81 13.45 -7.66
N LYS A 103 18.54 13.78 -8.73
CA LYS A 103 18.00 14.04 -10.08
C LYS A 103 17.99 12.80 -10.99
N GLY A 104 18.34 11.63 -10.47
CA GLY A 104 18.37 10.36 -11.17
C GLY A 104 17.00 9.75 -11.43
N HIS A 105 16.99 8.54 -11.97
CA HIS A 105 15.79 7.78 -12.30
C HIS A 105 15.89 6.32 -11.87
N LEU A 106 14.76 5.65 -11.72
CA LEU A 106 14.73 4.28 -11.17
C LEU A 106 15.50 3.27 -12.04
N CYS A 107 15.65 3.53 -13.33
CA CYS A 107 16.33 2.66 -14.30
C CYS A 107 17.81 3.04 -14.56
N GLN A 108 18.44 3.85 -13.70
CA GLN A 108 19.80 4.33 -13.97
C GLN A 108 20.85 3.20 -13.87
N ASP A 109 20.60 2.22 -13.01
CA ASP A 109 21.34 0.98 -12.89
C ASP A 109 20.44 -0.10 -12.22
N PRO A 110 20.76 -1.41 -12.38
CA PRO A 110 19.96 -2.48 -11.81
C PRO A 110 19.88 -2.48 -10.28
N GLU A 111 20.91 -1.99 -9.59
CA GLU A 111 20.97 -1.94 -8.13
C GLU A 111 19.99 -0.88 -7.60
N THR A 112 19.87 0.25 -8.29
CA THR A 112 18.94 1.33 -7.96
C THR A 112 17.49 0.85 -7.94
N LEU A 113 17.03 0.16 -9.00
CA LEU A 113 15.65 -0.36 -9.03
C LEU A 113 15.44 -1.40 -7.92
N THR A 114 16.43 -2.25 -7.68
CA THR A 114 16.39 -3.28 -6.64
C THR A 114 16.29 -2.67 -5.23
N LYS A 115 17.14 -1.67 -4.92
CA LYS A 115 17.12 -0.93 -3.65
C LYS A 115 15.79 -0.22 -3.45
N PHE A 116 15.30 0.46 -4.48
CA PHE A 116 14.00 1.12 -4.45
C PHE A 116 12.87 0.12 -4.16
N GLY A 117 12.86 -1.01 -4.88
CA GLY A 117 11.83 -2.03 -4.72
C GLY A 117 11.86 -2.69 -3.34
N ASN A 118 13.04 -2.98 -2.81
CA ASN A 118 13.18 -3.53 -1.45
C ASN A 118 12.75 -2.53 -0.38
N CYS A 119 13.07 -1.25 -0.54
CA CYS A 119 12.56 -0.22 0.36
C CYS A 119 11.02 -0.15 0.31
N LEU A 120 10.42 -0.18 -0.89
CA LEU A 120 8.96 -0.12 -1.01
C LEU A 120 8.29 -1.32 -0.34
N LYS A 121 8.79 -2.54 -0.57
CA LYS A 121 8.30 -3.75 0.10
C LYS A 121 8.39 -3.65 1.62
N GLY A 122 9.53 -3.16 2.12
CA GLY A 122 9.78 -3.01 3.55
C GLY A 122 8.85 -2.01 4.23
N ASN A 123 8.43 -0.96 3.52
CA ASN A 123 7.67 0.14 4.12
C ASN A 123 6.16 0.13 3.79
N LEU A 124 5.71 -0.59 2.76
CA LEU A 124 4.30 -0.53 2.33
C LEU A 124 3.33 -1.02 3.43
N MET A 125 3.49 -2.25 3.92
CA MET A 125 2.60 -2.79 4.95
C MET A 125 2.68 -2.03 6.28
N PRO A 126 3.88 -1.65 6.80
CA PRO A 126 3.97 -0.78 7.97
C PRO A 126 3.22 0.55 7.80
N THR A 127 3.27 1.16 6.62
CA THR A 127 2.54 2.41 6.33
C THR A 127 1.03 2.20 6.40
N VAL A 128 0.52 1.11 5.81
CA VAL A 128 -0.91 0.76 5.87
C VAL A 128 -1.35 0.49 7.31
N MET A 129 -0.58 -0.32 8.05
CA MET A 129 -0.91 -0.65 9.44
C MET A 129 -0.82 0.56 10.38
N GLY A 130 0.09 1.50 10.11
CA GLY A 130 0.15 2.78 10.83
C GLY A 130 -1.10 3.64 10.68
N LYS A 131 -1.98 3.34 9.72
CA LYS A 131 -3.25 4.03 9.46
C LYS A 131 -4.48 3.21 9.82
N VAL A 132 -4.29 2.10 10.53
CA VAL A 132 -5.36 1.14 10.84
C VAL A 132 -6.56 1.79 11.54
N GLY A 133 -6.34 2.78 12.41
CA GLY A 133 -7.41 3.54 13.07
C GLY A 133 -8.29 4.31 12.08
N ASP A 134 -7.68 4.93 11.07
CA ASP A 134 -8.39 5.65 10.00
C ASP A 134 -9.03 4.68 8.98
N LEU A 135 -8.58 3.41 8.98
CA LEU A 135 -9.03 2.35 8.10
C LEU A 135 -10.06 1.42 8.76
N MET A 136 -10.59 1.74 9.94
CA MET A 136 -11.41 0.82 10.75
C MET A 136 -12.56 0.09 10.01
N PRO A 137 -13.26 0.62 8.99
CA PRO A 137 -14.25 -0.18 8.22
C PRO A 137 -13.63 -1.02 7.08
N LEU A 138 -12.40 -0.71 6.66
CA LEU A 138 -11.68 -1.42 5.58
C LEU A 138 -10.83 -2.58 6.11
N VAL A 139 -10.57 -2.61 7.42
CA VAL A 139 -9.77 -3.64 8.09
C VAL A 139 -10.62 -4.62 8.91
N GLU A 140 -11.93 -4.59 8.74
CA GLU A 140 -12.83 -5.61 9.28
C GLU A 140 -12.71 -6.92 8.48
N GLU A 141 -12.98 -8.04 9.13
CA GLU A 141 -12.74 -9.37 8.54
C GLU A 141 -13.43 -9.61 7.18
N PRO A 142 -14.70 -9.22 6.93
CA PRO A 142 -15.31 -9.42 5.62
C PRO A 142 -14.56 -8.69 4.49
N MET A 143 -14.06 -7.49 4.77
CA MET A 143 -13.26 -6.71 3.82
C MET A 143 -11.87 -7.31 3.67
N CYS A 144 -11.22 -7.64 4.77
CA CYS A 144 -9.90 -8.28 4.78
C CYS A 144 -9.90 -9.61 4.04
N ALA A 145 -10.89 -10.49 4.24
CA ALA A 145 -10.99 -11.77 3.56
C ALA A 145 -11.19 -11.61 2.05
N LYS A 146 -11.99 -10.61 1.65
CA LYS A 146 -12.19 -10.28 0.23
C LYS A 146 -10.90 -9.78 -0.43
N GLU A 147 -10.20 -8.85 0.21
CA GLU A 147 -8.94 -8.32 -0.30
C GLU A 147 -7.86 -9.41 -0.31
N LEU A 148 -7.74 -10.21 0.75
CA LEU A 148 -6.82 -11.35 0.81
C LEU A 148 -7.06 -12.32 -0.36
N ALA A 149 -8.31 -12.71 -0.61
CA ALA A 149 -8.65 -13.56 -1.75
C ALA A 149 -8.31 -12.90 -3.10
N TYR A 150 -8.41 -11.58 -3.22
CA TYR A 150 -8.00 -10.85 -4.42
C TYR A 150 -6.48 -10.82 -4.59
N PHE A 151 -5.71 -10.70 -3.49
CA PHE A 151 -4.26 -10.81 -3.49
C PHE A 151 -3.76 -12.23 -3.81
N GLU A 152 -4.50 -13.26 -3.39
CA GLU A 152 -4.18 -14.66 -3.71
C GLU A 152 -4.46 -14.99 -5.17
N LYS A 153 -5.55 -14.46 -5.73
CA LYS A 153 -5.90 -14.63 -7.15
C LYS A 153 -4.82 -14.05 -8.05
N GLY A 154 -4.37 -14.84 -9.02
CA GLY A 154 -3.31 -14.47 -9.98
C GLY A 154 -3.63 -13.19 -10.78
N ASP A 155 -4.90 -12.89 -11.04
CA ASP A 155 -5.32 -11.78 -11.91
C ASP A 155 -4.78 -10.40 -11.51
N LEU A 156 -4.70 -10.08 -10.21
CA LEU A 156 -4.12 -8.80 -9.77
C LEU A 156 -2.66 -8.68 -10.24
N TRP A 157 -1.90 -9.74 -10.04
CA TRP A 157 -0.45 -9.80 -10.27
C TRP A 157 -0.08 -10.08 -11.72
N GLU A 158 -0.92 -10.80 -12.45
CA GLU A 158 -0.66 -11.26 -13.82
C GLU A 158 -1.32 -10.36 -14.87
N LYS A 159 -2.41 -9.66 -14.52
CA LYS A 159 -3.17 -8.84 -15.47
C LYS A 159 -3.25 -7.38 -15.04
N VAL A 160 -3.78 -7.12 -13.84
CA VAL A 160 -4.14 -5.75 -13.44
C VAL A 160 -2.90 -4.88 -13.26
N ILE A 161 -1.96 -5.26 -12.37
CA ILE A 161 -0.72 -4.50 -12.17
C ILE A 161 0.11 -4.45 -13.46
N PRO A 162 0.36 -5.58 -14.17
CA PRO A 162 1.03 -5.58 -15.47
C PRO A 162 0.44 -4.59 -16.48
N SER A 163 -0.89 -4.49 -16.59
CA SER A 163 -1.52 -3.56 -17.53
C SER A 163 -1.20 -2.09 -17.26
N TYR A 164 -0.97 -1.71 -16.00
CA TYR A 164 -0.55 -0.35 -15.66
C TYR A 164 0.92 -0.09 -15.97
N ILE A 165 1.77 -1.11 -15.86
CA ILE A 165 3.16 -1.05 -16.34
C ILE A 165 3.16 -0.83 -17.85
N ASP A 166 2.38 -1.61 -18.59
CA ASP A 166 2.31 -1.49 -20.06
C ASP A 166 1.79 -0.10 -20.49
N LYS A 167 0.77 0.43 -19.79
CA LYS A 167 0.30 1.80 -20.00
C LYS A 167 1.37 2.86 -19.73
N TYR A 168 2.19 2.67 -18.70
CA TYR A 168 3.30 3.59 -18.41
C TYR A 168 4.39 3.48 -19.48
N ALA A 169 4.75 2.25 -19.87
CA ALA A 169 5.74 1.97 -20.93
C ALA A 169 5.41 2.72 -22.22
N ALA A 170 4.13 2.76 -22.61
CA ALA A 170 3.65 3.42 -23.82
C ALA A 170 3.88 4.95 -23.85
N VAL A 171 4.08 5.58 -22.68
CA VAL A 171 4.21 7.04 -22.56
C VAL A 171 5.51 7.50 -21.92
N CYS A 172 6.27 6.61 -21.26
CA CYS A 172 7.39 6.94 -20.38
C CYS A 172 8.49 7.79 -21.04
N GLN A 173 8.75 7.60 -22.34
CA GLN A 173 9.81 8.33 -23.06
C GLN A 173 9.41 9.78 -23.38
N LYS A 174 8.13 10.11 -23.23
CA LYS A 174 7.56 11.44 -23.49
C LYS A 174 7.29 12.23 -22.19
N LEU A 175 7.58 11.64 -21.02
CA LEU A 175 7.24 12.17 -19.70
C LEU A 175 8.40 12.90 -19.03
#